data_AF-A0A110A720-F1
#
_entry.id   AF-A0A110A720-F1
#
_cell.length_a   1.000
_cell.length_b   1.000
_cell.length_c   1.000
_cell.angle_alpha   90.00
_cell.angle_beta   90.00
_cell.angle_gamma   90.00
#
_symmetry.space_group_name_H-M   'P 1'
#
loop_
_entity.id
_entity.type
_entity.pdbx_description
1 polymer ?
#
loop_
_entity_poly.entity_id
_entity_poly.type
_entity_poly.pdbx_seq_one_letter_code
_entity_poly.pdbx_strand_id
1 'polypeptide(L)'
;MGKNQQKPKAKDKGLVTLLVILTLVGAVAGLIYLDTFYGAGRLQSYFSNVFQSKESGQGNEEMVEAKGKIQLDESSRSSFAVFGSRFLLSTKDGVKYFNGIGDRKWNDTFNMTIPQLISEGSYAAVGDMNGKTVRVYGENGLMYTVQTEGTLIQFALNKNGYLSVISKGDTAYSVQIYNAGGTLLKGRIEESAGIFPLCSDVSDDNKSFAISYLDTSDIQPIGRVLFFYVNPDDSENLTDSMFAVVEKNDEVIPIIGFMQGGGLAAVSDRGIYGISSVGQEAWSYPLENRLAQVSLSNKNYVVLAMGDSIANKDGREKGTICWIDSSGKESASYKSGGGIDYLQASEQGVVIGVDKIYSGIKNSGRLAWSYRTASDVRDILPMEQLEQVMLVTKGEALITQMKGTQTARPIVSPEGETEPEVVGGTTDKNHEAPVENAPSSGNQQKGDDQKQVKKGMAQ
;
A
#
# COMPACT_ATOMS: atom_id res chain seq x y z
N MET A 1 3.10 68.93 -28.49
CA MET A 1 2.15 68.12 -27.70
C MET A 1 1.71 66.93 -28.53
N GLY A 2 2.33 65.76 -28.35
CA GLY A 2 1.94 64.50 -28.99
C GLY A 2 1.54 63.50 -27.90
N LYS A 3 0.33 62.92 -28.01
CA LYS A 3 -0.24 62.00 -27.01
C LYS A 3 0.40 60.61 -27.11
N ASN A 4 0.92 60.12 -25.98
CA ASN A 4 1.30 58.72 -25.78
C ASN A 4 0.06 57.81 -25.82
N GLN A 5 0.11 56.73 -26.61
CA GLN A 5 -0.79 55.58 -26.48
C GLN A 5 0.00 54.40 -25.91
N GLN A 6 -0.37 53.97 -24.69
CA GLN A 6 0.00 52.67 -24.15
C GLN A 6 -0.82 51.57 -24.83
N LYS A 7 -0.16 50.56 -25.41
CA LYS A 7 -0.79 49.30 -25.84
C LYS A 7 -1.02 48.40 -24.62
N PRO A 8 -2.17 47.70 -24.52
CA PRO A 8 -2.42 46.76 -23.42
C PRO A 8 -1.59 45.48 -23.60
N LYS A 9 -0.95 45.01 -22.52
CA LYS A 9 -0.31 43.68 -22.46
C LYS A 9 -1.38 42.60 -22.58
N ALA A 10 -1.31 41.79 -23.64
CA ALA A 10 -2.13 40.60 -23.78
C ALA A 10 -1.78 39.61 -22.67
N LYS A 11 -2.77 39.20 -21.86
CA LYS A 11 -2.63 38.12 -20.89
C LYS A 11 -2.46 36.81 -21.65
N ASP A 12 -1.31 36.19 -21.48
CA ASP A 12 -0.91 34.99 -22.22
C ASP A 12 -1.68 33.78 -21.69
N LYS A 13 -2.87 33.56 -22.27
CA LYS A 13 -3.79 32.47 -21.87
C LYS A 13 -3.14 31.10 -22.09
N GLY A 14 -2.20 30.97 -23.02
CA GLY A 14 -1.48 29.72 -23.30
C GLY A 14 -0.61 29.23 -22.13
N LEU A 15 0.06 30.15 -21.42
CA LEU A 15 0.93 29.82 -20.29
C LEU A 15 0.13 29.31 -19.09
N VAL A 16 -1.02 29.94 -18.82
CA VAL A 16 -1.93 29.53 -17.73
C VAL A 16 -2.54 28.17 -18.04
N THR A 17 -2.95 27.92 -19.29
CA THR A 17 -3.49 26.61 -19.70
C THR A 17 -2.43 25.51 -19.64
N LEU A 18 -1.18 25.79 -20.00
CA LEU A 18 -0.05 24.85 -19.88
C LEU A 18 0.26 24.52 -18.41
N LEU A 19 0.28 25.52 -17.52
CA LEU A 19 0.49 25.31 -16.08
C LEU A 19 -0.65 24.51 -15.43
N VAL A 20 -1.90 24.73 -15.86
CA VAL A 20 -3.06 23.93 -15.42
C VAL A 20 -2.96 22.50 -15.93
N ILE A 21 -2.52 22.27 -17.18
CA ILE A 21 -2.28 20.93 -17.71
C ILE A 21 -1.13 20.25 -16.96
N LEU A 22 -0.02 20.94 -16.69
CA LEU A 22 1.11 20.37 -15.94
C LEU A 22 0.78 20.07 -14.48
N THR A 23 -0.09 20.85 -13.84
CA THR A 23 -0.58 20.55 -12.48
C THR A 23 -1.59 19.40 -12.48
N LEU A 24 -2.47 19.29 -13.49
CA LEU A 24 -3.34 18.13 -13.68
C LEU A 24 -2.55 16.86 -14.00
N VAL A 25 -1.54 16.95 -14.87
CA VAL A 25 -0.65 15.84 -15.21
C VAL A 25 0.24 15.50 -14.02
N GLY A 26 0.71 16.46 -13.24
CA GLY A 26 1.46 16.23 -12.00
C GLY A 26 0.60 15.60 -10.89
N ALA A 27 -0.68 15.95 -10.79
CA ALA A 27 -1.62 15.33 -9.86
C ALA A 27 -1.99 13.91 -10.30
N VAL A 28 -2.22 13.68 -11.60
CA VAL A 28 -2.50 12.35 -12.16
C VAL A 28 -1.25 11.47 -12.11
N ALA A 29 -0.08 12.01 -12.44
CA ALA A 29 1.20 11.32 -12.33
C ALA A 29 1.56 11.08 -10.86
N GLY A 30 1.28 12.00 -9.95
CA GLY A 30 1.42 11.81 -8.50
C GLY A 30 0.49 10.72 -7.95
N LEU A 31 -0.74 10.63 -8.46
CA LEU A 31 -1.68 9.54 -8.13
C LEU A 31 -1.22 8.21 -8.69
N ILE A 32 -0.80 8.15 -9.97
CA ILE A 32 -0.19 6.95 -10.59
C ILE A 32 1.07 6.55 -9.83
N TYR A 33 1.88 7.52 -9.45
CA TYR A 33 3.11 7.35 -8.70
C TYR A 33 2.86 6.76 -7.31
N LEU A 34 1.91 7.29 -6.54
CA LEU A 34 1.56 6.77 -5.21
C LEU A 34 0.90 5.40 -5.28
N ASP A 35 0.10 5.15 -6.32
CA ASP A 35 -0.63 3.90 -6.53
C ASP A 35 0.26 2.75 -7.05
N THR A 36 1.35 3.06 -7.74
CA THR A 36 2.35 2.08 -8.20
C THR A 36 3.34 1.70 -7.09
N PHE A 37 3.39 2.45 -5.98
CA PHE A 37 4.47 2.36 -4.97
C PHE A 37 4.04 2.06 -3.54
N TYR A 38 3.01 2.77 -3.05
CA TYR A 38 2.39 2.51 -1.75
C TYR A 38 1.02 1.84 -1.92
N GLY A 39 0.51 1.83 -3.15
CA GLY A 39 -0.66 1.07 -3.56
C GLY A 39 -0.25 -0.22 -4.27
N ALA A 40 -1.14 -1.18 -4.16
CA ALA A 40 -1.22 -2.43 -4.90
C ALA A 40 -1.42 -2.28 -6.44
N GLY A 41 -1.12 -1.14 -7.07
CA GLY A 41 -1.51 -0.87 -8.46
C GLY A 41 -3.03 -0.68 -8.66
N ARG A 42 -3.72 -0.06 -7.69
CA ARG A 42 -5.19 0.01 -7.64
C ARG A 42 -5.82 0.87 -8.75
N LEU A 43 -5.09 1.80 -9.39
CA LEU A 43 -5.59 2.70 -10.45
C LEU A 43 -5.99 1.96 -11.73
N GLN A 44 -5.39 0.80 -12.02
CA GLN A 44 -5.75 -0.01 -13.20
C GLN A 44 -7.11 -0.73 -13.03
N SER A 45 -7.55 -0.95 -11.78
CA SER A 45 -8.87 -1.53 -11.47
C SER A 45 -10.04 -0.53 -11.62
N TYR A 46 -9.76 0.78 -11.66
CA TYR A 46 -10.80 1.81 -11.85
C TYR A 46 -11.20 1.99 -13.33
N PHE A 47 -10.33 1.65 -14.28
CA PHE A 47 -10.58 1.81 -15.71
C PHE A 47 -11.01 0.51 -16.42
N SER A 48 -10.91 -0.65 -15.77
CA SER A 48 -11.20 -1.96 -16.38
C SER A 48 -12.65 -2.45 -16.23
N ASN A 49 -13.51 -1.76 -15.48
CA ASN A 49 -14.94 -2.13 -15.33
C ASN A 49 -15.81 -1.88 -16.59
N VAL A 50 -15.23 -1.66 -17.78
CA VAL A 50 -15.99 -1.45 -19.02
C VAL A 50 -16.16 -2.72 -19.87
N PHE A 51 -15.46 -3.83 -19.57
CA PHE A 51 -15.67 -5.08 -20.33
C PHE A 51 -15.64 -6.33 -19.45
N GLN A 52 -16.81 -6.97 -19.29
CA GLN A 52 -16.97 -8.32 -18.75
C GLN A 52 -16.61 -9.39 -19.79
N SER A 53 -16.17 -10.57 -19.34
CA SER A 53 -16.96 -11.82 -19.52
C SER A 53 -16.37 -13.03 -18.75
N LYS A 54 -17.29 -13.89 -18.32
CA LYS A 54 -17.16 -15.21 -17.64
C LYS A 54 -16.46 -16.26 -18.50
N GLU A 55 -15.80 -17.22 -17.86
CA GLU A 55 -16.00 -18.66 -18.13
C GLU A 55 -15.44 -19.56 -17.02
N SER A 56 -16.03 -20.76 -16.90
CA SER A 56 -15.92 -21.74 -15.81
C SER A 56 -15.12 -22.98 -16.23
N GLY A 57 -14.34 -23.56 -15.32
CA GLY A 57 -13.76 -24.90 -15.47
C GLY A 57 -13.56 -25.59 -14.11
N GLN A 58 -13.97 -26.85 -14.02
CA GLN A 58 -13.90 -27.71 -12.83
C GLN A 58 -12.59 -28.51 -12.81
N GLY A 59 -11.96 -28.58 -11.63
CA GLY A 59 -10.84 -29.47 -11.30
C GLY A 59 -10.73 -29.63 -9.78
N ASN A 60 -10.37 -30.84 -9.31
CA ASN A 60 -10.29 -31.22 -7.90
C ASN A 60 -9.12 -30.55 -7.18
N GLU A 61 -9.36 -29.64 -6.23
CA GLU A 61 -8.30 -28.95 -5.45
C GLU A 61 -8.73 -28.58 -4.02
N GLU A 62 -7.75 -28.50 -3.11
CA GLU A 62 -7.86 -28.34 -1.65
C GLU A 62 -8.31 -26.95 -1.18
N MET A 63 -8.94 -26.90 0.01
CA MET A 63 -9.66 -25.75 0.56
C MET A 63 -8.78 -24.77 1.35
N VAL A 64 -9.05 -23.48 1.16
CA VAL A 64 -8.49 -22.33 1.90
C VAL A 64 -9.18 -22.21 3.28
N GLU A 65 -8.43 -22.36 4.37
CA GLU A 65 -8.97 -22.26 5.74
C GLU A 65 -9.00 -20.77 6.17
N ALA A 66 -10.19 -20.19 6.32
CA ALA A 66 -10.38 -18.77 6.66
C ALA A 66 -10.80 -18.58 8.13
N LYS A 67 -10.13 -17.67 8.84
CA LYS A 67 -10.49 -17.28 10.21
C LYS A 67 -11.35 -16.00 10.19
N GLY A 68 -12.66 -16.16 10.00
CA GLY A 68 -13.62 -15.04 9.99
C GLY A 68 -13.44 -14.07 8.82
N LYS A 69 -14.35 -13.09 8.68
CA LYS A 69 -14.34 -12.10 7.60
C LYS A 69 -14.74 -10.70 8.10
N ILE A 70 -14.22 -9.67 7.45
CA ILE A 70 -14.62 -8.26 7.62
C ILE A 70 -15.36 -7.84 6.35
N GLN A 71 -16.60 -7.39 6.50
CA GLN A 71 -17.34 -6.78 5.39
C GLN A 71 -16.82 -5.38 5.10
N LEU A 72 -16.63 -5.07 3.83
CA LEU A 72 -16.13 -3.80 3.32
C LEU A 72 -17.21 -3.13 2.49
N ASP A 73 -17.31 -1.81 2.66
CA ASP A 73 -18.09 -0.96 1.77
C ASP A 73 -17.18 -0.50 0.63
N GLU A 74 -17.54 -0.84 -0.62
CA GLU A 74 -16.78 -0.48 -1.82
C GLU A 74 -16.55 1.04 -1.95
N SER A 75 -17.46 1.86 -1.41
CA SER A 75 -17.37 3.32 -1.47
C SER A 75 -16.41 3.92 -0.42
N SER A 76 -15.97 3.13 0.56
CA SER A 76 -15.24 3.61 1.74
C SER A 76 -13.73 3.82 1.54
N ARG A 77 -13.19 3.46 0.35
CA ARG A 77 -11.74 3.51 0.02
C ARG A 77 -10.88 2.83 1.08
N SER A 78 -11.27 1.61 1.48
CA SER A 78 -10.61 0.91 2.58
C SER A 78 -9.16 0.54 2.27
N SER A 79 -8.25 0.64 3.24
CA SER A 79 -6.85 0.23 3.12
C SER A 79 -6.39 -0.46 4.40
N PHE A 80 -5.41 -1.35 4.28
CA PHE A 80 -4.93 -2.15 5.40
C PHE A 80 -3.43 -1.95 5.60
N ALA A 81 -3.00 -1.91 6.85
CA ALA A 81 -1.61 -2.04 7.25
C ALA A 81 -1.49 -3.22 8.22
N VAL A 82 -0.46 -4.03 8.08
CA VAL A 82 -0.29 -5.29 8.83
C VAL A 82 0.93 -5.21 9.75
N PHE A 83 0.78 -5.70 10.98
CA PHE A 83 1.76 -5.66 12.07
C PHE A 83 1.88 -7.05 12.71
N GLY A 84 2.48 -8.00 11.99
CA GLY A 84 2.42 -9.42 12.35
C GLY A 84 0.99 -9.93 12.23
N SER A 85 0.42 -10.48 13.31
CA SER A 85 -0.98 -10.94 13.37
C SER A 85 -2.01 -9.81 13.51
N ARG A 86 -1.57 -8.60 13.85
CA ARG A 86 -2.41 -7.42 14.10
C ARG A 86 -2.51 -6.60 12.82
N PHE A 87 -3.55 -5.78 12.69
CA PHE A 87 -3.70 -4.92 11.51
C PHE A 87 -4.54 -3.68 11.80
N LEU A 88 -4.36 -2.67 10.96
CA LEU A 88 -5.13 -1.44 10.94
C LEU A 88 -5.94 -1.38 9.64
N LEU A 89 -7.24 -1.13 9.76
CA LEU A 89 -8.15 -0.82 8.66
C LEU A 89 -8.41 0.68 8.64
N SER A 90 -8.00 1.35 7.57
CA SER A 90 -8.32 2.74 7.28
C SER A 90 -9.43 2.81 6.26
N THR A 91 -10.31 3.80 6.39
CA THR A 91 -11.35 4.18 5.42
C THR A 91 -11.37 5.71 5.33
N LYS A 92 -12.18 6.28 4.45
CA LYS A 92 -12.41 7.73 4.42
C LYS A 92 -12.97 8.30 5.75
N ASP A 93 -13.65 7.46 6.54
CA ASP A 93 -14.38 7.88 7.75
C ASP A 93 -13.62 7.59 9.07
N GLY A 94 -12.40 7.04 8.98
CA GLY A 94 -11.60 6.73 10.15
C GLY A 94 -10.74 5.48 10.03
N VAL A 95 -10.07 5.18 11.14
CA VAL A 95 -9.22 4.00 11.32
C VAL A 95 -9.69 3.12 12.45
N LYS A 96 -9.45 1.82 12.31
CA LYS A 96 -9.73 0.79 13.31
C LYS A 96 -8.52 -0.12 13.41
N TYR A 97 -8.11 -0.44 14.63
CA TYR A 97 -7.00 -1.36 14.89
C TYR A 97 -7.52 -2.65 15.50
N PHE A 98 -6.96 -3.77 15.07
CA PHE A 98 -7.39 -5.11 15.41
C PHE A 98 -6.22 -5.94 15.89
N ASN A 99 -6.41 -6.72 16.96
CA ASN A 99 -5.46 -7.77 17.33
C ASN A 99 -5.59 -9.01 16.43
N GLY A 100 -6.76 -9.15 15.80
CA GLY A 100 -7.14 -10.19 14.87
C GLY A 100 -8.57 -9.92 14.37
N ILE A 101 -9.03 -10.65 13.36
CA ILE A 101 -10.42 -10.49 12.87
C ILE A 101 -11.40 -10.73 14.03
N GLY A 102 -12.30 -9.76 14.25
CA GLY A 102 -13.30 -9.80 15.32
C GLY A 102 -12.82 -9.22 16.67
N ASP A 103 -11.52 -8.97 16.85
CA ASP A 103 -10.97 -8.38 18.07
C ASP A 103 -10.46 -6.95 17.82
N ARG A 104 -11.38 -5.99 17.79
CA ARG A 104 -11.07 -4.57 17.61
C ARG A 104 -10.51 -3.99 18.91
N LYS A 105 -9.25 -3.55 18.88
CA LYS A 105 -8.58 -2.92 20.02
C LYS A 105 -9.02 -1.48 20.24
N TRP A 106 -9.02 -0.66 19.18
CA TRP A 106 -9.43 0.74 19.24
C TRP A 106 -9.93 1.24 17.89
N ASN A 107 -10.60 2.38 17.89
CA ASN A 107 -11.00 3.10 16.68
C ASN A 107 -10.84 4.61 16.87
N ASP A 108 -10.58 5.30 15.78
CA ASP A 108 -10.51 6.75 15.71
C ASP A 108 -11.21 7.21 14.43
N THR A 109 -12.00 8.27 14.53
CA THR A 109 -12.87 8.75 13.43
C THR A 109 -12.33 10.03 12.84
N PHE A 110 -12.45 10.17 11.51
CA PHE A 110 -12.16 11.39 10.76
C PHE A 110 -13.02 11.44 9.51
N ASN A 111 -12.85 12.49 8.71
CA ASN A 111 -13.39 12.53 7.36
C ASN A 111 -12.27 13.01 6.43
N MET A 112 -11.80 12.12 5.57
CA MET A 112 -10.76 12.36 4.57
C MET A 112 -11.32 12.09 3.18
N THR A 113 -10.93 12.90 2.20
CA THR A 113 -11.42 12.74 0.82
C THR A 113 -10.66 11.63 0.11
N ILE A 114 -9.33 11.62 0.24
CA ILE A 114 -8.42 10.67 -0.42
C ILE A 114 -7.45 10.13 0.64
N PRO A 115 -7.93 9.25 1.55
CA PRO A 115 -7.06 8.69 2.59
C PRO A 115 -5.98 7.80 1.96
N GLN A 116 -4.73 8.10 2.24
CA GLN A 116 -3.59 7.24 1.95
C GLN A 116 -3.02 6.70 3.26
N LEU A 117 -2.82 5.39 3.33
CA LEU A 117 -2.24 4.70 4.49
C LEU A 117 -0.82 4.23 4.14
N ILE A 118 0.15 4.58 4.98
CA ILE A 118 1.49 3.99 4.98
C ILE A 118 1.79 3.43 6.37
N SER A 119 2.73 2.49 6.45
CA SER A 119 3.14 1.90 7.71
C SER A 119 4.61 1.50 7.69
N GLU A 120 5.26 1.63 8.84
CA GLU A 120 6.61 1.14 9.05
C GLU A 120 6.81 0.70 10.51
N GLY A 121 7.44 -0.46 10.70
CA GLY A 121 7.55 -1.07 12.01
C GLY A 121 6.17 -1.27 12.64
N SER A 122 5.96 -0.71 13.83
CA SER A 122 4.68 -0.74 14.56
C SER A 122 3.83 0.52 14.42
N TYR A 123 4.16 1.38 13.46
CA TYR A 123 3.52 2.68 13.26
C TYR A 123 2.82 2.76 11.92
N ALA A 124 1.75 3.54 11.86
CA ALA A 124 1.04 3.87 10.63
C ALA A 124 0.71 5.36 10.56
N ALA A 125 0.64 5.89 9.35
CA ALA A 125 0.18 7.24 9.09
C ALA A 125 -0.92 7.21 8.04
N VAL A 126 -1.98 7.98 8.28
CA VAL A 126 -3.05 8.22 7.30
C VAL A 126 -3.07 9.70 6.94
N GLY A 127 -2.79 10.00 5.67
CA GLY A 127 -2.82 11.33 5.10
C GLY A 127 -4.04 11.53 4.20
N ASP A 128 -4.68 12.70 4.26
CA ASP A 128 -5.67 13.10 3.27
C ASP A 128 -4.96 13.72 2.07
N MET A 129 -4.73 12.92 1.03
CA MET A 129 -4.05 13.39 -0.17
C MET A 129 -4.89 14.45 -0.87
N ASN A 130 -4.25 15.54 -1.30
CA ASN A 130 -4.92 16.77 -1.72
C ASN A 130 -5.70 17.52 -0.61
N GLY A 131 -5.79 16.95 0.60
CA GLY A 131 -6.23 17.63 1.82
C GLY A 131 -5.06 18.30 2.54
N LYS A 132 -5.15 18.42 3.86
CA LYS A 132 -4.16 19.11 4.69
C LYS A 132 -3.80 18.36 5.99
N THR A 133 -4.26 17.13 6.16
CA THR A 133 -4.16 16.43 7.44
C THR A 133 -3.40 15.14 7.28
N VAL A 134 -2.44 14.89 8.18
CA VAL A 134 -1.81 13.58 8.38
C VAL A 134 -1.96 13.18 9.83
N ARG A 135 -2.42 11.95 10.08
CA ARG A 135 -2.61 11.39 11.43
C ARG A 135 -1.69 10.21 11.62
N VAL A 136 -0.91 10.19 12.70
CA VAL A 136 0.05 9.13 13.01
C VAL A 136 -0.48 8.30 14.17
N TYR A 137 -0.42 6.99 14.01
CA TYR A 137 -0.96 5.99 14.92
C TYR A 137 0.14 5.03 15.33
N GLY A 138 0.09 4.61 16.59
CA GLY A 138 0.83 3.47 17.11
C GLY A 138 -0.12 2.40 17.62
N GLU A 139 0.44 1.39 18.27
CA GLU A 139 -0.35 0.26 18.82
C GLU A 139 -1.45 0.68 19.81
N ASN A 140 -1.30 1.83 20.47
CA ASN A 140 -2.23 2.32 21.51
C ASN A 140 -3.18 3.43 21.02
N GLY A 141 -3.25 3.69 19.71
CA GLY A 141 -4.14 4.68 19.12
C GLY A 141 -3.40 5.83 18.45
N LEU A 142 -4.11 6.96 18.31
CA LEU A 142 -3.57 8.19 17.75
C LEU A 142 -2.41 8.69 18.61
N MET A 143 -1.26 8.95 17.98
CA MET A 143 -0.11 9.57 18.62
C MET A 143 -0.15 11.08 18.47
N TYR A 144 -0.29 11.56 17.22
CA TYR A 144 -0.36 12.98 16.91
C TYR A 144 -1.04 13.22 15.55
N THR A 145 -1.39 14.47 15.30
CA THR A 145 -1.97 14.93 14.03
C THR A 145 -1.18 16.14 13.54
N VAL A 146 -0.78 16.11 12.28
CA VAL A 146 -0.16 17.22 11.57
C VAL A 146 -1.22 17.88 10.69
N GLN A 147 -1.31 19.21 10.79
CA GLN A 147 -2.09 20.04 9.89
C GLN A 147 -1.13 20.89 9.06
N THR A 148 -1.09 20.66 7.75
CA THR A 148 -0.23 21.38 6.81
C THR A 148 -0.87 22.71 6.42
N GLU A 149 -0.05 23.72 6.12
CA GLU A 149 -0.55 25.00 5.61
C GLU A 149 -1.03 24.87 4.15
N GLY A 150 -0.25 24.14 3.34
CA GLY A 150 -0.55 23.82 1.95
C GLY A 150 -1.25 22.48 1.76
N THR A 151 -1.53 22.14 0.51
CA THR A 151 -2.07 20.85 0.10
C THR A 151 -1.04 19.74 0.30
N LEU A 152 -1.40 18.67 1.00
CA LEU A 152 -0.55 17.50 1.18
C LEU A 152 -0.26 16.83 -0.16
N ILE A 153 1.04 16.67 -0.48
CA ILE A 153 1.48 16.02 -1.73
C ILE A 153 2.27 14.73 -1.50
N GLN A 154 3.00 14.62 -0.39
CA GLN A 154 3.76 13.41 -0.03
C GLN A 154 3.97 13.37 1.48
N PHE A 155 4.07 12.17 2.03
CA PHE A 155 4.53 11.94 3.39
C PHE A 155 5.23 10.58 3.50
N ALA A 156 6.16 10.48 4.46
CA ALA A 156 6.87 9.25 4.79
C ALA A 156 6.94 9.09 6.31
N LEU A 157 6.99 7.85 6.78
CA LEU A 157 6.97 7.49 8.20
C LEU A 157 8.06 6.46 8.45
N ASN A 158 8.92 6.70 9.43
CA ASN A 158 9.92 5.69 9.83
C ASN A 158 9.42 4.79 10.97
N LYS A 159 10.18 3.73 11.26
CA LYS A 159 9.86 2.75 12.31
C LYS A 159 9.88 3.27 13.75
N ASN A 160 10.21 4.54 13.98
CA ASN A 160 10.16 5.19 15.28
C ASN A 160 9.00 6.19 15.39
N GLY A 161 8.15 6.29 14.37
CA GLY A 161 7.03 7.23 14.33
C GLY A 161 7.41 8.66 13.97
N TYR A 162 8.60 8.89 13.38
CA TYR A 162 8.94 10.19 12.80
C TYR A 162 8.31 10.33 11.43
N LEU A 163 7.77 11.51 11.15
CA LEU A 163 7.02 11.80 9.93
C LEU A 163 7.72 12.89 9.12
N SER A 164 7.94 12.63 7.84
CA SER A 164 8.24 13.66 6.86
C SER A 164 6.99 13.99 6.07
N VAL A 165 6.77 15.28 5.77
CA VAL A 165 5.63 15.76 5.00
C VAL A 165 6.11 16.78 3.98
N ILE A 166 5.69 16.63 2.73
CA ILE A 166 5.76 17.66 1.71
C ILE A 166 4.34 18.18 1.44
N SER A 167 4.18 19.50 1.50
CA SER A 167 2.94 20.18 1.15
C SER A 167 3.18 21.31 0.15
N LYS A 168 2.19 21.62 -0.67
CA LYS A 168 2.24 22.68 -1.69
C LYS A 168 1.25 23.80 -1.34
N GLY A 169 1.78 24.99 -1.06
CA GLY A 169 1.00 26.22 -0.99
C GLY A 169 0.88 26.91 -2.35
N ASP A 170 0.43 28.15 -2.35
CA ASP A 170 0.21 28.91 -3.59
C ASP A 170 1.51 29.29 -4.31
N THR A 171 2.56 29.60 -3.53
CA THR A 171 3.84 30.14 -4.05
C THR A 171 5.05 29.28 -3.71
N ALA A 172 4.91 28.32 -2.79
CA ALA A 172 6.03 27.53 -2.28
C ALA A 172 5.58 26.13 -1.85
N TYR A 173 6.54 25.21 -1.88
CA TYR A 173 6.48 23.92 -1.23
C TYR A 173 7.02 24.06 0.20
N SER A 174 6.49 23.26 1.12
CA SER A 174 6.98 23.15 2.49
C SER A 174 7.33 21.70 2.77
N VAL A 175 8.56 21.46 3.26
CA VAL A 175 9.01 20.14 3.73
C VAL A 175 9.20 20.20 5.24
N GLN A 176 8.49 19.35 5.97
CA GLN A 176 8.43 19.39 7.43
C GLN A 176 8.73 18.01 8.02
N ILE A 177 9.57 17.98 9.07
CA ILE A 177 9.97 16.77 9.79
C ILE A 177 9.46 16.84 11.22
N TYR A 178 8.71 15.83 11.64
CA TYR A 178 8.12 15.71 12.96
C TYR A 178 8.68 14.50 13.71
N ASN A 179 8.88 14.64 15.01
CA ASN A 179 9.22 13.50 15.87
C ASN A 179 7.98 12.68 16.24
N ALA A 180 8.21 11.59 16.98
CA ALA A 180 7.15 10.70 17.48
C ALA A 180 6.12 11.38 18.42
N GLY A 181 6.42 12.56 18.96
CA GLY A 181 5.50 13.36 19.77
C GLY A 181 4.70 14.38 18.96
N GLY A 182 4.91 14.48 17.64
CA GLY A 182 4.29 15.48 16.79
C GLY A 182 4.96 16.86 16.87
N THR A 183 6.13 16.98 17.48
CA THR A 183 6.90 18.24 17.50
C THR A 183 7.63 18.41 16.17
N LEU A 184 7.45 19.58 15.55
CA LEU A 184 8.22 19.98 14.38
C LEU A 184 9.69 20.16 14.74
N LEU A 185 10.57 19.40 14.09
CA LEU A 185 12.01 19.47 14.27
C LEU A 185 12.69 20.33 13.20
N LYS A 186 12.23 20.20 11.95
CA LYS A 186 12.77 20.93 10.80
C LYS A 186 11.66 21.34 9.84
N GLY A 187 11.79 22.53 9.27
CA GLY A 187 10.93 23.04 8.22
C GLY A 187 11.78 23.70 7.13
N ARG A 188 11.48 23.41 5.87
CA ARG A 188 12.08 24.04 4.70
C ARG A 188 10.98 24.61 3.81
N ILE A 189 11.22 25.78 3.24
CA ILE A 189 10.35 26.41 2.26
C ILE A 189 11.11 26.49 0.96
N GLU A 190 10.51 25.96 -0.11
CA GLU A 190 11.12 25.88 -1.43
C GLU A 190 10.19 26.60 -2.41
N GLU A 191 10.67 27.66 -3.06
CA GLU A 191 9.83 28.43 -3.99
C GLU A 191 9.31 27.54 -5.14
N SER A 192 8.10 27.81 -5.62
CA SER A 192 7.49 27.05 -6.72
C SER A 192 8.02 27.45 -8.10
N ALA A 193 9.34 27.64 -8.23
CA ALA A 193 9.98 28.05 -9.47
C ALA A 193 11.32 27.32 -9.66
N GLY A 194 11.44 26.57 -10.76
CA GLY A 194 12.68 25.93 -11.19
C GLY A 194 13.03 24.65 -10.43
N ILE A 195 12.91 24.63 -9.10
CA ILE A 195 13.32 23.51 -8.25
C ILE A 195 12.12 22.97 -7.48
N PHE A 196 11.84 21.67 -7.61
CA PHE A 196 10.63 21.06 -7.06
C PHE A 196 10.97 19.87 -6.16
N PRO A 197 10.62 19.88 -4.86
CA PRO A 197 10.76 18.70 -4.02
C PRO A 197 9.75 17.62 -4.45
N LEU A 198 10.22 16.38 -4.61
CA LEU A 198 9.42 15.26 -5.09
C LEU A 198 9.12 14.25 -3.98
N CYS A 199 10.12 13.87 -3.20
CA CYS A 199 9.99 12.87 -2.16
C CYS A 199 10.92 13.19 -1.00
N SER A 200 10.49 12.87 0.23
CA SER A 200 11.31 12.99 1.41
C SER A 200 11.13 11.78 2.32
N ASP A 201 12.18 11.42 3.04
CA ASP A 201 12.19 10.32 3.99
C ASP A 201 13.11 10.62 5.18
N VAL A 202 12.90 9.94 6.31
CA VAL A 202 13.65 10.11 7.57
C VAL A 202 14.37 8.83 7.93
N SER A 203 15.65 8.92 8.28
CA SER A 203 16.45 7.76 8.64
C SER A 203 15.95 7.08 9.91
N ASP A 204 16.16 5.77 10.00
CA ASP A 204 15.74 4.93 11.13
C ASP A 204 16.47 5.22 12.45
N ASP A 205 17.61 5.89 12.39
CA ASP A 205 18.32 6.39 13.58
C ASP A 205 17.86 7.81 13.99
N ASN A 206 16.91 8.38 13.24
CA ASN A 206 16.35 9.73 13.39
C ASN A 206 17.36 10.88 13.28
N LYS A 207 18.58 10.60 12.80
CA LYS A 207 19.65 11.62 12.72
C LYS A 207 19.58 12.45 11.45
N SER A 208 19.05 11.88 10.37
CA SER A 208 19.05 12.51 9.06
C SER A 208 17.70 12.38 8.36
N PHE A 209 17.46 13.30 7.44
CA PHE A 209 16.40 13.17 6.46
C PHE A 209 16.97 13.54 5.09
N ALA A 210 16.35 13.00 4.05
CA ALA A 210 16.73 13.27 2.67
C ALA A 210 15.53 13.80 1.91
N ILE A 211 15.80 14.65 0.91
CA ILE A 211 14.79 15.16 -0.01
C ILE A 211 15.32 14.98 -1.43
N SER A 212 14.50 14.38 -2.30
CA SER A 212 14.74 14.39 -3.72
C SER A 212 14.09 15.60 -4.38
N TYR A 213 14.82 16.25 -5.28
CA TYR A 213 14.38 17.40 -6.03
C TYR A 213 14.53 17.17 -7.53
N LEU A 214 13.63 17.79 -8.29
CA LEU A 214 13.79 18.02 -9.72
C LEU A 214 14.14 19.49 -9.94
N ASP A 215 15.33 19.75 -10.44
CA ASP A 215 15.75 21.07 -10.91
C ASP A 215 15.56 21.16 -12.43
N THR A 216 14.84 22.19 -12.86
CA THR A 216 14.48 22.51 -14.26
C THR A 216 15.01 23.89 -14.68
N SER A 217 15.94 24.46 -13.91
CA SER A 217 16.56 25.76 -14.20
C SER A 217 17.53 25.72 -15.38
N ASP A 218 18.04 24.53 -15.72
CA ASP A 218 18.88 24.29 -16.89
C ASP A 218 18.06 23.70 -18.06
N ILE A 219 18.68 23.57 -19.24
CA ILE A 219 18.08 23.01 -20.46
C ILE A 219 17.65 21.56 -20.24
N GLN A 220 18.44 20.79 -19.50
CA GLN A 220 18.13 19.41 -19.12
C GLN A 220 17.73 19.34 -17.64
N PRO A 221 16.80 18.45 -17.27
CA PRO A 221 16.43 18.26 -15.87
C PRO A 221 17.63 17.75 -15.07
N ILE A 222 17.76 18.18 -13.82
CA ILE A 222 18.78 17.67 -12.89
C ILE A 222 18.05 17.08 -11.68
N GLY A 223 18.19 15.77 -11.50
CA GLY A 223 17.74 15.08 -10.30
C GLY A 223 18.73 15.31 -9.17
N ARG A 224 18.26 15.78 -8.01
CA ARG A 224 19.10 15.99 -6.84
C ARG A 224 18.57 15.20 -5.65
N VAL A 225 19.46 14.70 -4.81
CA VAL A 225 19.15 14.18 -3.48
C VAL A 225 19.99 14.93 -2.46
N LEU A 226 19.33 15.70 -1.60
CA LEU A 226 20.00 16.48 -0.55
C LEU A 226 19.77 15.81 0.80
N PHE A 227 20.82 15.78 1.62
CA PHE A 227 20.79 15.20 2.96
C PHE A 227 20.99 16.27 4.02
N PHE A 228 20.22 16.15 5.09
CA PHE A 228 20.19 17.10 6.18
C PHE A 228 20.21 16.39 7.53
N TYR A 229 20.83 17.02 8.53
CA TYR A 229 20.67 16.60 9.92
C TYR A 229 19.33 17.05 10.49
N VAL A 230 18.73 16.17 11.27
CA VAL A 230 17.47 16.45 11.99
C VAL A 230 17.75 17.36 13.19
N ASN A 231 18.76 17.03 14.01
CA ASN A 231 19.12 17.82 15.19
C ASN A 231 20.03 19.00 14.79
N PRO A 232 19.69 20.25 15.17
CA PRO A 232 20.59 21.40 15.00
C PRO A 232 22.00 21.19 15.55
N ASP A 233 22.17 20.50 16.68
CA ASP A 233 23.47 20.28 17.34
C ASP A 233 24.43 19.46 16.46
N ASP A 234 23.89 18.54 15.65
CA ASP A 234 24.69 17.74 14.70
C ASP A 234 25.14 18.57 13.48
N SER A 235 24.71 19.84 13.40
CA SER A 235 24.87 20.70 12.23
C SER A 235 25.35 22.12 12.55
N GLU A 236 25.89 22.37 13.73
CA GLU A 236 26.30 23.72 14.19
C GLU A 236 27.19 24.47 13.18
N ASN A 237 27.98 23.74 12.38
CA ASN A 237 28.89 24.30 11.37
C ASN A 237 28.40 24.18 9.93
N LEU A 238 27.13 23.82 9.72
CA LEU A 238 26.55 23.58 8.39
C LEU A 238 25.40 24.55 8.12
N THR A 239 25.39 25.12 6.91
CA THR A 239 24.27 25.94 6.45
C THR A 239 23.02 25.07 6.28
N ASP A 240 21.91 25.52 6.85
CA ASP A 240 20.60 24.86 6.81
C ASP A 240 20.58 23.38 7.23
N SER A 241 21.58 22.96 8.01
CA SER A 241 21.82 21.56 8.38
C SER A 241 22.08 20.61 7.22
N MET A 242 22.37 21.11 6.03
CA MET A 242 22.70 20.29 4.86
C MET A 242 24.14 19.78 4.95
N PHE A 243 24.34 18.48 4.80
CA PHE A 243 25.69 17.88 4.86
C PHE A 243 26.13 17.20 3.56
N ALA A 244 25.21 16.88 2.65
CA ALA A 244 25.57 16.26 1.38
C ALA A 244 24.52 16.50 0.28
N VAL A 245 24.98 16.37 -0.96
CA VAL A 245 24.17 16.43 -2.18
C VAL A 245 24.69 15.40 -3.19
N VAL A 246 23.77 14.69 -3.84
CA VAL A 246 24.04 13.83 -5.00
C VAL A 246 23.22 14.35 -6.16
N GLU A 247 23.85 14.60 -7.30
CA GLU A 247 23.20 15.14 -8.50
C GLU A 247 23.34 14.18 -9.68
N LYS A 248 22.28 14.10 -10.49
CA LYS A 248 22.22 13.34 -11.74
C LYS A 248 21.67 14.24 -12.84
N ASN A 249 22.53 14.57 -13.79
CA ASN A 249 22.15 15.38 -14.95
C ASN A 249 21.31 14.56 -15.91
N ASP A 250 20.29 15.21 -16.49
CA ASP A 250 19.36 14.61 -17.44
C ASP A 250 18.61 13.39 -16.85
N GLU A 251 18.33 13.42 -15.56
CA GLU A 251 17.62 12.35 -14.83
C GLU A 251 16.58 12.94 -13.88
N VAL A 252 15.55 12.15 -13.57
CA VAL A 252 14.59 12.48 -12.52
C VAL A 252 14.69 11.41 -11.43
N ILE A 253 14.80 11.83 -10.18
CA ILE A 253 14.85 10.94 -9.01
C ILE A 253 13.55 11.13 -8.21
N PRO A 254 12.43 10.54 -8.63
CA PRO A 254 11.16 10.77 -7.95
C PRO A 254 11.10 10.05 -6.60
N ILE A 255 11.84 8.95 -6.39
CA ILE A 255 11.71 8.11 -5.20
C ILE A 255 13.04 8.02 -4.48
N ILE A 256 12.96 8.20 -3.17
CA ILE A 256 14.03 7.88 -2.24
C ILE A 256 13.47 7.11 -1.05
N GLY A 257 14.31 6.32 -0.38
CA GLY A 257 13.94 5.66 0.86
C GLY A 257 15.16 5.16 1.63
N PHE A 258 15.16 5.35 2.95
CA PHE A 258 16.22 4.86 3.82
C PHE A 258 16.16 3.35 3.94
N MET A 259 17.30 2.72 3.67
CA MET A 259 17.53 1.29 3.82
C MET A 259 18.03 0.95 5.22
N GLN A 260 17.99 -0.35 5.53
CA GLN A 260 18.56 -0.89 6.75
C GLN A 260 20.06 -0.57 6.79
N GLY A 261 20.52 0.00 7.91
CA GLY A 261 21.90 0.45 8.08
C GLY A 261 22.14 1.93 7.75
N GLY A 262 21.10 2.69 7.36
CA GLY A 262 21.14 4.15 7.24
C GLY A 262 21.63 4.69 5.89
N GLY A 263 21.93 3.82 4.93
CA GLY A 263 22.05 4.22 3.53
C GLY A 263 20.67 4.57 2.95
N LEU A 264 20.65 5.23 1.80
CA LEU A 264 19.46 5.64 1.07
C LEU A 264 19.46 5.01 -0.33
N ALA A 265 18.36 4.39 -0.73
CA ALA A 265 18.13 4.04 -2.12
C ALA A 265 17.45 5.21 -2.84
N ALA A 266 17.95 5.57 -4.02
CA ALA A 266 17.37 6.57 -4.91
C ALA A 266 17.01 5.90 -6.24
N VAL A 267 15.74 5.93 -6.62
CA VAL A 267 15.23 5.35 -7.87
C VAL A 267 15.05 6.49 -8.86
N SER A 268 15.71 6.38 -10.02
CA SER A 268 15.55 7.29 -11.15
C SER A 268 14.91 6.61 -12.35
N ASP A 269 14.66 7.38 -13.40
CA ASP A 269 14.25 6.87 -14.71
C ASP A 269 15.39 6.16 -15.47
N ARG A 270 16.64 6.24 -15.02
CA ARG A 270 17.81 5.63 -15.68
C ARG A 270 18.53 4.56 -14.87
N GLY A 271 18.39 4.58 -13.56
CA GLY A 271 19.18 3.77 -12.64
C GLY A 271 18.67 3.81 -11.21
N ILE A 272 19.14 2.88 -10.40
CA ILE A 272 19.01 2.91 -8.94
C ILE A 272 20.37 3.28 -8.36
N TYR A 273 20.40 4.15 -7.37
CA TYR A 273 21.62 4.58 -6.71
C TYR A 273 21.53 4.28 -5.22
N GLY A 274 22.59 3.71 -4.67
CA GLY A 274 22.79 3.61 -3.24
C GLY A 274 23.63 4.75 -2.77
N ILE A 275 23.12 5.53 -1.83
CA ILE A 275 23.82 6.63 -1.21
C ILE A 275 24.13 6.24 0.23
N SER A 276 25.39 6.31 0.62
CA SER A 276 25.84 6.01 1.98
C SER A 276 25.24 6.98 3.01
N SER A 277 25.32 6.63 4.29
CA SER A 277 24.85 7.48 5.40
C SER A 277 25.57 8.83 5.51
N VAL A 278 26.74 8.97 4.86
CA VAL A 278 27.47 10.24 4.75
C VAL A 278 27.15 11.01 3.46
N GLY A 279 26.16 10.55 2.69
CA GLY A 279 25.65 11.25 1.50
C GLY A 279 26.52 11.12 0.25
N GLN A 280 27.36 10.08 0.16
CA GLN A 280 28.15 9.76 -1.05
C GLN A 280 27.54 8.57 -1.78
N GLU A 281 27.48 8.62 -3.12
CA GLU A 281 27.09 7.48 -3.94
C GLU A 281 28.03 6.30 -3.69
N ALA A 282 27.50 5.22 -3.17
CA ALA A 282 28.21 3.99 -2.83
C ALA A 282 28.14 2.96 -3.97
N TRP A 283 27.02 2.92 -4.69
CA TRP A 283 26.81 2.00 -5.81
C TRP A 283 25.73 2.53 -6.76
N SER A 284 25.72 2.02 -7.99
CA SER A 284 24.70 2.27 -8.98
C SER A 284 24.28 0.98 -9.69
N TYR A 285 23.01 0.91 -10.05
CA TYR A 285 22.40 -0.18 -10.81
C TYR A 285 21.69 0.43 -12.03
N PRO A 286 22.32 0.45 -13.21
CA PRO A 286 21.72 0.98 -14.43
C PRO A 286 20.49 0.17 -14.84
N LEU A 287 19.44 0.85 -15.31
CA LEU A 287 18.24 0.19 -15.81
C LEU A 287 18.38 -0.20 -17.28
N GLU A 288 18.07 -1.46 -17.59
CA GLU A 288 17.96 -2.01 -18.95
C GLU A 288 16.52 -2.11 -19.45
N ASN A 289 15.56 -2.07 -18.52
CA ASN A 289 14.12 -1.98 -18.78
C ASN A 289 13.56 -0.71 -18.15
N ARG A 290 12.42 -0.24 -18.67
CA ARG A 290 11.55 0.65 -17.90
C ARG A 290 11.06 -0.12 -16.67
N LEU A 291 10.85 0.56 -15.55
CA LEU A 291 10.25 -0.06 -14.37
C LEU A 291 8.73 -0.08 -14.53
N ALA A 292 8.13 -1.25 -14.33
CA ALA A 292 6.69 -1.38 -14.19
C ALA A 292 6.25 -0.93 -12.79
N GLN A 293 6.93 -1.44 -11.76
CA GLN A 293 6.75 -1.07 -10.35
C GLN A 293 8.10 -1.17 -9.62
N VAL A 294 8.23 -0.50 -8.48
CA VAL A 294 9.36 -0.67 -7.55
C VAL A 294 8.86 -0.47 -6.12
N SER A 295 9.48 -1.16 -5.17
CA SER A 295 9.17 -1.03 -3.76
C SER A 295 10.44 -0.90 -2.93
N LEU A 296 10.38 0.04 -1.97
CA LEU A 296 11.40 0.25 -0.94
C LEU A 296 10.89 -0.15 0.46
N SER A 297 9.70 -0.76 0.54
CA SER A 297 9.05 -1.10 1.81
C SER A 297 9.81 -2.16 2.61
N ASN A 298 10.56 -3.03 1.93
CA ASN A 298 11.53 -3.92 2.57
C ASN A 298 12.88 -3.21 2.65
N LYS A 299 13.25 -2.69 3.82
CA LYS A 299 14.49 -1.91 3.99
C LYS A 299 15.78 -2.67 3.68
N ASN A 300 15.75 -3.99 3.51
CA ASN A 300 16.91 -4.77 3.12
C ASN A 300 17.11 -4.85 1.60
N TYR A 301 16.06 -4.60 0.81
CA TYR A 301 16.08 -4.78 -0.64
C TYR A 301 15.30 -3.69 -1.37
N VAL A 302 15.87 -3.20 -2.47
CA VAL A 302 15.08 -2.54 -3.52
C VAL A 302 14.48 -3.64 -4.38
N VAL A 303 13.15 -3.72 -4.44
CA VAL A 303 12.44 -4.71 -5.26
C VAL A 303 11.98 -4.04 -6.55
N LEU A 304 12.47 -4.51 -7.70
CA LEU A 304 12.17 -3.96 -9.03
C LEU A 304 11.28 -4.92 -9.80
N ALA A 305 10.19 -4.43 -10.39
CA ALA A 305 9.43 -5.15 -11.41
C ALA A 305 9.76 -4.57 -12.80
N MET A 306 10.40 -5.38 -13.65
CA MET A 306 10.83 -4.95 -14.98
C MET A 306 9.63 -4.87 -15.94
N GLY A 307 9.49 -3.71 -16.58
CA GLY A 307 8.56 -3.45 -17.68
C GLY A 307 9.20 -3.73 -19.04
N ASP A 308 8.84 -2.94 -20.05
CA ASP A 308 9.38 -3.11 -21.40
C ASP A 308 10.87 -2.72 -21.46
N SER A 309 11.65 -3.43 -22.28
CA SER A 309 13.07 -3.15 -22.49
C SER A 309 13.29 -1.76 -23.09
N ILE A 310 14.38 -1.10 -22.69
CA ILE A 310 14.77 0.19 -23.27
C ILE A 310 15.40 -0.04 -24.65
N ALA A 311 15.07 0.83 -25.61
CA ALA A 311 15.63 0.75 -26.96
C ALA A 311 17.16 0.70 -26.94
N ASN A 312 17.74 -0.21 -27.72
CA ASN A 312 19.18 -0.44 -27.82
C ASN A 312 19.86 -0.92 -26.51
N LYS A 313 19.11 -1.49 -25.57
CA LYS A 313 19.66 -2.24 -24.43
C LYS A 313 19.19 -3.68 -24.47
N ASP A 314 20.04 -4.61 -24.05
CA ASP A 314 19.70 -6.02 -23.88
C ASP A 314 18.89 -6.19 -22.57
N GLY A 315 17.62 -5.80 -22.63
CA GLY A 315 16.73 -5.84 -21.48
C GLY A 315 16.27 -7.25 -21.11
N ARG A 316 15.74 -7.36 -19.89
CA ARG A 316 15.09 -8.58 -19.38
C ARG A 316 13.70 -8.77 -19.94
N GLU A 317 13.21 -9.99 -19.77
CA GLU A 317 11.81 -10.31 -19.98
C GLU A 317 10.91 -9.43 -19.10
N LYS A 318 9.87 -8.84 -19.70
CA LYS A 318 8.83 -8.10 -18.99
C LYS A 318 8.22 -9.01 -17.92
N GLY A 319 8.08 -8.49 -16.70
CA GLY A 319 7.63 -9.29 -15.56
C GLY A 319 8.75 -9.82 -14.66
N THR A 320 10.01 -9.65 -15.04
CA THR A 320 11.12 -10.07 -14.17
C THR A 320 11.16 -9.23 -12.91
N ILE A 321 11.10 -9.87 -11.74
CA ILE A 321 11.30 -9.25 -10.44
C ILE A 321 12.78 -9.38 -10.05
N CYS A 322 13.39 -8.31 -9.57
CA CYS A 322 14.79 -8.29 -9.12
C CYS A 322 14.88 -7.74 -7.68
N TRP A 323 15.70 -8.37 -6.85
CA TRP A 323 16.02 -7.90 -5.50
C TRP A 323 17.43 -7.36 -5.49
N ILE A 324 17.56 -6.05 -5.29
CA ILE A 324 18.86 -5.39 -5.14
C ILE A 324 19.11 -5.18 -3.65
N ASP A 325 20.19 -5.74 -3.13
CA ASP A 325 20.55 -5.58 -1.72
C ASP A 325 21.18 -4.20 -1.43
N SER A 326 21.47 -3.93 -0.16
CA SER A 326 22.06 -2.66 0.29
C SER A 326 23.48 -2.40 -0.22
N SER A 327 24.14 -3.37 -0.86
CA SER A 327 25.42 -3.21 -1.54
C SER A 327 25.28 -2.91 -3.04
N GLY A 328 24.05 -2.84 -3.56
CA GLY A 328 23.77 -2.63 -4.97
C GLY A 328 23.83 -3.90 -5.80
N LYS A 329 24.03 -5.06 -5.17
CA LYS A 329 24.10 -6.34 -5.85
C LYS A 329 22.71 -6.93 -6.00
N GLU A 330 22.42 -7.47 -7.18
CA GLU A 330 21.26 -8.32 -7.37
C GLU A 330 21.45 -9.65 -6.61
N SER A 331 20.67 -9.83 -5.55
CA SER A 331 20.73 -11.01 -4.69
C SER A 331 19.83 -12.15 -5.20
N ALA A 332 18.76 -11.80 -5.92
CA ALA A 332 17.83 -12.75 -6.51
C ALA A 332 17.05 -12.12 -7.68
N SER A 333 16.51 -12.99 -8.54
CA SER A 333 15.49 -12.63 -9.53
C SER A 333 14.46 -13.73 -9.74
N TYR A 334 13.28 -13.35 -10.22
CA TYR A 334 12.16 -14.24 -10.50
C TYR A 334 11.45 -13.81 -11.79
N LYS A 335 11.22 -14.74 -12.71
CA LYS A 335 10.47 -14.48 -13.95
C LYS A 335 9.01 -14.86 -13.75
N SER A 336 8.12 -13.87 -13.79
CA SER A 336 6.69 -14.10 -13.58
C SER A 336 5.98 -14.70 -14.80
N GLY A 337 6.57 -14.58 -16.00
CA GLY A 337 5.96 -15.02 -17.27
C GLY A 337 4.93 -14.05 -17.85
N GLY A 338 4.80 -12.84 -17.28
CA GLY A 338 3.87 -11.81 -17.78
C GLY A 338 4.04 -10.45 -17.08
N GLY A 339 3.38 -9.42 -17.59
CA GLY A 339 3.46 -8.08 -17.01
C GLY A 339 2.94 -8.04 -15.57
N ILE A 340 3.67 -7.37 -14.67
CA ILE A 340 3.25 -7.19 -13.28
C ILE A 340 2.16 -6.12 -13.20
N ASP A 341 1.00 -6.48 -12.67
CA ASP A 341 -0.11 -5.55 -12.39
C ASP A 341 -0.23 -5.20 -10.90
N TYR A 342 0.36 -6.01 -10.02
CA TYR A 342 0.37 -5.84 -8.56
C TYR A 342 1.74 -6.21 -7.99
N LEU A 343 2.27 -5.41 -7.07
CA LEU A 343 3.46 -5.73 -6.28
C LEU A 343 3.29 -5.25 -4.84
N GLN A 344 3.46 -6.17 -3.89
CA GLN A 344 3.50 -5.88 -2.47
C GLN A 344 4.74 -6.53 -1.87
N ALA A 345 5.75 -5.71 -1.52
CA ALA A 345 6.94 -6.18 -0.82
C ALA A 345 6.78 -6.00 0.69
N SER A 346 7.24 -7.00 1.46
CA SER A 346 7.33 -6.96 2.91
C SER A 346 8.62 -7.67 3.38
N GLU A 347 8.84 -7.70 4.69
CA GLU A 347 9.96 -8.46 5.28
C GLU A 347 9.85 -9.97 4.98
N GLN A 348 8.63 -10.49 4.89
CA GLN A 348 8.35 -11.92 4.67
C GLN A 348 8.61 -12.35 3.22
N GLY A 349 8.50 -11.44 2.26
CA GLY A 349 8.67 -11.72 0.84
C GLY A 349 7.95 -10.70 -0.02
N VAL A 350 7.70 -11.06 -1.28
CA VAL A 350 6.98 -10.23 -2.25
C VAL A 350 5.78 -11.00 -2.75
N VAL A 351 4.62 -10.36 -2.76
CA VAL A 351 3.44 -10.85 -3.48
C VAL A 351 3.35 -10.09 -4.80
N ILE A 352 3.25 -10.81 -5.90
CA ILE A 352 3.05 -10.24 -7.24
C ILE A 352 1.74 -10.70 -7.83
N GLY A 353 1.12 -9.87 -8.67
CA GLY A 353 0.00 -10.22 -9.52
C GLY A 353 0.38 -10.21 -11.00
N VAL A 354 -0.11 -11.20 -11.73
CA VAL A 354 -0.08 -11.30 -13.20
C VAL A 354 -1.37 -11.95 -13.66
N ASP A 355 -2.23 -11.22 -14.39
CA ASP A 355 -3.42 -11.76 -15.05
C ASP A 355 -4.30 -12.65 -14.13
N LYS A 356 -4.69 -12.10 -12.98
CA LYS A 356 -5.48 -12.78 -11.91
C LYS A 356 -4.76 -13.92 -11.18
N ILE A 357 -3.48 -14.12 -11.41
CA ILE A 357 -2.64 -15.04 -10.65
C ILE A 357 -1.80 -14.21 -9.70
N TYR A 358 -1.96 -14.45 -8.40
CA TYR A 358 -1.12 -13.88 -7.37
C TYR A 358 -0.10 -14.92 -6.93
N SER A 359 1.16 -14.52 -6.75
CA SER A 359 2.24 -15.40 -6.32
C SER A 359 3.00 -14.79 -5.17
N GLY A 360 3.19 -15.57 -4.10
CA GLY A 360 4.08 -15.22 -2.99
C GLY A 360 5.48 -15.76 -3.27
N ILE A 361 6.47 -14.88 -3.27
CA ILE A 361 7.87 -15.17 -3.59
C ILE A 361 8.73 -14.77 -2.40
N LYS A 362 9.59 -15.67 -1.93
CA LYS A 362 10.55 -15.38 -0.86
C LYS A 362 11.60 -14.40 -1.38
N ASN A 363 12.21 -13.61 -0.48
CA ASN A 363 13.29 -12.69 -0.85
C ASN A 363 14.51 -13.37 -1.49
N SER A 364 14.62 -14.71 -1.42
CA SER A 364 15.59 -15.50 -2.18
C SER A 364 15.22 -15.72 -3.65
N GLY A 365 14.14 -15.13 -4.16
CA GLY A 365 13.58 -15.37 -5.51
C GLY A 365 12.81 -16.69 -5.65
N ARG A 366 12.63 -17.45 -4.56
CA ARG A 366 11.95 -18.76 -4.61
C ARG A 366 10.45 -18.59 -4.45
N LEU A 367 9.68 -19.12 -5.41
CA LEU A 367 8.23 -19.22 -5.31
C LEU A 367 7.81 -20.02 -4.07
N ALA A 368 6.91 -19.47 -3.27
CA ALA A 368 6.33 -20.11 -2.09
C ALA A 368 4.93 -20.66 -2.39
N TRP A 369 4.09 -19.85 -3.03
CA TRP A 369 2.71 -20.22 -3.38
C TRP A 369 2.22 -19.42 -4.59
N SER A 370 1.19 -19.96 -5.24
CA SER A 370 0.44 -19.31 -6.32
C SER A 370 -1.06 -19.45 -6.06
N TYR A 371 -1.81 -18.40 -6.35
CA TYR A 371 -3.23 -18.27 -6.08
C TYR A 371 -3.93 -17.61 -7.28
N ARG A 372 -4.75 -18.37 -8.00
CA ARG A 372 -5.61 -17.83 -9.06
C ARG A 372 -6.92 -17.34 -8.45
N THR A 373 -7.23 -16.06 -8.63
CA THR A 373 -8.49 -15.50 -8.15
C THR A 373 -9.64 -15.63 -9.16
N ALA A 374 -10.85 -15.87 -8.66
CA ALA A 374 -12.10 -15.82 -9.43
C ALA A 374 -12.79 -14.46 -9.31
N SER A 375 -12.44 -13.67 -8.30
CA SER A 375 -12.97 -12.34 -8.01
C SER A 375 -11.88 -11.28 -8.10
N ASP A 376 -12.28 -10.01 -8.17
CA ASP A 376 -11.33 -8.91 -8.16
C ASP A 376 -10.68 -8.79 -6.77
N VAL A 377 -9.42 -9.19 -6.71
CA VAL A 377 -8.56 -9.00 -5.55
C VAL A 377 -8.00 -7.58 -5.60
N ARG A 378 -8.05 -6.94 -4.45
CA ARG A 378 -7.64 -5.54 -4.26
C ARG A 378 -6.37 -5.44 -3.45
N ASP A 379 -6.12 -6.42 -2.59
CA ASP A 379 -4.87 -6.55 -1.84
C ASP A 379 -4.62 -7.98 -1.35
N ILE A 380 -3.35 -8.38 -1.28
CA ILE A 380 -2.88 -9.57 -0.58
C ILE A 380 -1.66 -9.19 0.24
N LEU A 381 -1.87 -8.93 1.53
CA LEU A 381 -0.82 -8.46 2.42
C LEU A 381 -0.26 -9.63 3.23
N PRO A 382 1.05 -9.96 3.10
CA PRO A 382 1.70 -10.90 4.01
C PRO A 382 1.57 -10.45 5.47
N MET A 383 1.34 -11.41 6.37
CA MET A 383 1.26 -11.20 7.81
C MET A 383 2.55 -11.66 8.49
N GLU A 384 2.46 -12.48 9.55
CA GLU A 384 3.64 -13.01 10.25
C GLU A 384 4.51 -13.90 9.36
N GLN A 385 3.89 -14.52 8.35
CA GLN A 385 4.53 -15.40 7.39
C GLN A 385 4.07 -15.02 5.98
N LEU A 386 4.87 -15.33 4.96
CA LEU A 386 4.51 -15.07 3.56
C LEU A 386 3.26 -15.86 3.15
N GLU A 387 3.08 -17.04 3.71
CA GLU A 387 1.96 -17.95 3.49
C GLU A 387 0.68 -17.46 4.20
N GLN A 388 0.79 -16.76 5.33
CA GLN A 388 -0.37 -16.21 6.03
C GLN A 388 -0.67 -14.80 5.54
N VAL A 389 -1.80 -14.60 4.89
CA VAL A 389 -2.11 -13.33 4.21
C VAL A 389 -3.45 -12.75 4.65
N MET A 390 -3.51 -11.41 4.66
CA MET A 390 -4.76 -10.66 4.60
C MET A 390 -5.19 -10.56 3.13
N LEU A 391 -6.17 -11.36 2.74
CA LEU A 391 -6.78 -11.32 1.41
C LEU A 391 -7.92 -10.30 1.40
N VAL A 392 -7.80 -9.29 0.55
CA VAL A 392 -8.74 -8.17 0.45
C VAL A 392 -9.35 -8.15 -0.93
N THR A 393 -10.67 -8.25 -0.99
CA THR A 393 -11.48 -8.14 -2.22
C THR A 393 -12.23 -6.80 -2.23
N LYS A 394 -13.15 -6.63 -3.18
CA LYS A 394 -14.05 -5.45 -3.20
C LYS A 394 -14.97 -5.40 -1.98
N GLY A 395 -15.60 -6.53 -1.61
CA GLY A 395 -16.63 -6.57 -0.56
C GLY A 395 -16.19 -7.13 0.79
N GLU A 396 -15.04 -7.80 0.87
CA GLU A 396 -14.59 -8.43 2.12
C GLU A 396 -13.08 -8.48 2.26
N ALA A 397 -12.61 -8.54 3.52
CA ALA A 397 -11.25 -8.91 3.89
C ALA A 397 -11.26 -10.12 4.83
N LEU A 398 -10.32 -11.05 4.65
CA LEU A 398 -10.18 -12.24 5.47
C LEU A 398 -8.71 -12.62 5.66
N ILE A 399 -8.40 -13.28 6.76
CA ILE A 399 -7.07 -13.86 7.00
C ILE A 399 -7.11 -15.32 6.55
N THR A 400 -6.14 -15.72 5.75
CA THR A 400 -6.03 -17.10 5.30
C THR A 400 -4.59 -17.58 5.10
N GLN A 401 -4.44 -18.89 4.93
CA GLN A 401 -3.18 -19.58 4.69
C GLN A 401 -3.08 -20.02 3.24
N MET A 402 -2.06 -19.53 2.55
CA MET A 402 -1.71 -19.90 1.19
C MET A 402 -0.78 -21.11 1.20
N LYS A 403 -1.06 -22.11 0.35
CA LYS A 403 -0.26 -23.33 0.21
C LYS A 403 -0.15 -23.73 -1.26
N GLY A 404 1.06 -24.02 -1.72
CA GLY A 404 1.26 -24.58 -3.07
C GLY A 404 0.59 -23.76 -4.17
N THR A 405 -0.05 -24.44 -5.13
CA THR A 405 -0.86 -23.81 -6.18
C THR A 405 -2.33 -23.97 -5.84
N GLN A 406 -3.10 -22.88 -5.86
CA GLN A 406 -4.52 -22.85 -5.49
C GLN A 406 -5.36 -22.02 -6.45
N THR A 407 -6.66 -22.34 -6.52
CA THR A 407 -7.66 -21.62 -7.31
C THR A 407 -8.87 -21.23 -6.45
N ALA A 408 -9.29 -19.96 -6.50
CA ALA A 408 -10.49 -19.47 -5.80
C ALA A 408 -11.76 -19.98 -6.46
N ARG A 409 -12.78 -20.35 -5.66
CA ARG A 409 -14.15 -20.60 -6.18
C ARG A 409 -14.97 -19.30 -6.15
N PRO A 410 -15.82 -19.05 -7.15
CA PRO A 410 -16.80 -17.97 -7.08
C PRO A 410 -17.78 -18.23 -5.92
N ILE A 411 -18.02 -17.20 -5.08
CA ILE A 411 -19.03 -17.27 -4.02
C ILE A 411 -20.39 -17.22 -4.71
N VAL A 412 -21.11 -18.34 -4.71
CA VAL A 412 -22.54 -18.35 -5.03
C VAL A 412 -23.26 -17.89 -3.77
N SER A 413 -23.83 -16.68 -3.80
CA SER A 413 -24.77 -16.25 -2.76
C SER A 413 -26.00 -17.17 -2.81
N PRO A 414 -26.44 -17.75 -1.69
CA PRO A 414 -27.75 -18.39 -1.64
C PRO A 414 -28.80 -17.28 -1.67
N GLU A 415 -29.30 -16.94 -2.85
CA GLU A 415 -30.56 -16.21 -2.96
C GLU A 415 -31.66 -17.15 -2.43
N GLY A 416 -32.39 -16.66 -1.44
CA GLY A 416 -33.51 -17.38 -0.86
C GLY A 416 -34.58 -17.62 -1.92
N GLU A 417 -34.85 -18.89 -2.21
CA GLU A 417 -36.09 -19.29 -2.86
C GLU A 417 -37.23 -19.07 -1.86
N THR A 418 -37.85 -17.88 -1.91
CA THR A 418 -39.24 -17.73 -1.49
C THR A 418 -40.10 -18.36 -2.58
N GLU A 419 -40.60 -19.57 -2.34
CA GLU A 419 -41.74 -20.10 -3.08
C GLU A 419 -42.93 -19.14 -2.93
N PRO A 420 -43.67 -18.82 -4.00
CA PRO A 420 -44.89 -18.05 -3.87
C PRO A 420 -46.02 -18.94 -3.31
N GLU A 421 -46.54 -18.54 -2.16
CA GLU A 421 -47.85 -18.96 -1.65
C GLU A 421 -48.94 -18.56 -2.67
N VAL A 422 -49.64 -19.54 -3.24
CA VAL A 422 -50.91 -19.33 -3.96
C VAL A 422 -52.03 -19.95 -3.15
N VAL A 423 -52.87 -19.09 -2.56
CA VAL A 423 -54.13 -19.48 -1.92
C VAL A 423 -55.27 -19.42 -2.95
N GLY A 424 -56.01 -20.52 -3.06
CA GLY A 424 -57.45 -20.50 -3.32
C GLY A 424 -57.96 -21.28 -4.53
N GLY A 425 -58.81 -22.29 -4.29
CA GLY A 425 -59.80 -22.75 -5.26
C GLY A 425 -60.11 -24.25 -5.30
N THR A 426 -61.06 -24.67 -4.47
CA THR A 426 -61.92 -25.88 -4.50
C THR A 426 -62.11 -26.63 -5.83
N THR A 427 -62.07 -27.99 -5.77
CA THR A 427 -63.16 -28.91 -6.20
C THR A 427 -62.86 -30.38 -5.85
N ASP A 428 -63.61 -30.94 -4.89
CA ASP A 428 -64.44 -32.16 -4.96
C ASP A 428 -64.06 -33.37 -5.85
N LYS A 429 -63.75 -34.53 -5.23
CA LYS A 429 -64.53 -35.81 -5.21
C LYS A 429 -63.69 -37.11 -5.13
N ASN A 430 -64.12 -37.99 -4.21
CA ASN A 430 -64.02 -39.47 -4.15
C ASN A 430 -62.59 -40.09 -4.12
N HIS A 431 -62.25 -41.08 -3.30
CA HIS A 431 -62.95 -42.31 -2.94
C HIS A 431 -62.29 -42.96 -1.69
N GLU A 432 -63.12 -43.60 -0.87
CA GLU A 432 -62.91 -44.88 -0.13
C GLU A 432 -61.72 -45.09 0.85
N ALA A 433 -62.11 -45.31 2.11
CA ALA A 433 -61.40 -46.02 3.19
C ALA A 433 -61.49 -47.58 2.95
N PRO A 434 -60.99 -48.52 3.81
CA PRO A 434 -60.80 -48.38 5.28
C PRO A 434 -59.70 -49.26 5.96
N VAL A 435 -59.72 -49.25 7.31
CA VAL A 435 -59.29 -50.33 8.28
C VAL A 435 -57.77 -50.37 8.61
N GLU A 436 -57.21 -50.47 9.82
CA GLU A 436 -57.64 -50.54 11.24
C GLU A 436 -56.40 -50.52 12.18
N ASN A 437 -56.67 -50.34 13.49
CA ASN A 437 -55.97 -50.87 14.67
C ASN A 437 -54.74 -50.15 15.28
N ALA A 438 -54.98 -49.60 16.47
CA ALA A 438 -54.04 -49.38 17.58
C ALA A 438 -54.02 -50.63 18.51
N PRO A 439 -53.49 -50.65 19.77
CA PRO A 439 -52.57 -49.75 20.49
C PRO A 439 -51.49 -50.50 21.35
N SER A 440 -50.83 -49.73 22.24
CA SER A 440 -50.20 -50.12 23.54
C SER A 440 -48.74 -50.59 23.49
N SER A 441 -47.89 -50.51 24.54
CA SER A 441 -47.75 -49.78 25.82
C SER A 441 -46.50 -50.39 26.50
N GLY A 442 -45.93 -49.76 27.54
CA GLY A 442 -44.96 -50.42 28.45
C GLY A 442 -43.54 -49.82 28.41
N ASN A 443 -43.16 -48.77 29.17
CA ASN A 443 -43.03 -48.61 30.62
C ASN A 443 -41.65 -49.04 31.20
N GLN A 444 -41.07 -48.11 31.98
CA GLN A 444 -40.39 -48.30 33.27
C GLN A 444 -38.86 -48.63 33.40
N GLN A 445 -38.16 -47.60 33.92
CA GLN A 445 -37.56 -47.52 35.28
C GLN A 445 -36.11 -47.95 35.61
N LYS A 446 -35.38 -46.94 36.15
CA LYS A 446 -34.70 -46.86 37.48
C LYS A 446 -33.31 -47.46 37.75
N GLY A 447 -32.57 -46.69 38.56
CA GLY A 447 -31.54 -47.09 39.54
C GLY A 447 -30.18 -46.49 39.24
N ASP A 448 -29.73 -45.41 39.90
CA ASP A 448 -29.08 -45.37 41.24
C ASP A 448 -27.97 -46.45 41.36
N ASP A 449 -26.73 -46.19 41.80
CA ASP A 449 -26.38 -45.41 42.97
C ASP A 449 -24.84 -45.22 43.11
N GLN A 450 -24.46 -44.22 43.92
CA GLN A 450 -23.32 -44.18 44.86
C GLN A 450 -21.86 -43.79 44.50
N LYS A 451 -21.53 -42.61 45.05
CA LYS A 451 -20.51 -42.27 46.08
C LYS A 451 -19.02 -42.57 45.79
N GLN A 452 -18.19 -41.53 45.67
CA GLN A 452 -17.57 -40.72 46.75
C GLN A 452 -16.32 -41.39 47.35
N VAL A 453 -15.16 -40.70 47.32
CA VAL A 453 -14.27 -40.37 48.46
C VAL A 453 -12.80 -40.15 48.03
N LYS A 454 -12.38 -38.88 48.21
CA LYS A 454 -11.12 -38.34 48.77
C LYS A 454 -9.72 -38.70 48.20
N LYS A 455 -8.97 -37.59 48.03
CA LYS A 455 -7.76 -37.14 48.77
C LYS A 455 -6.42 -37.11 47.99
N GLY A 456 -5.78 -35.95 48.13
CA GLY A 456 -4.33 -35.79 48.37
C GLY A 456 -3.52 -35.47 47.12
N MET A 457 -3.09 -34.22 46.93
CA MET A 457 -1.90 -33.55 47.50
C MET A 457 -0.66 -33.69 46.61
N ALA A 458 -0.16 -32.51 46.19
CA ALA A 458 1.23 -32.12 45.99
C ALA A 458 2.15 -33.02 45.15
N GLN A 459 2.54 -32.50 43.98
CA GLN A 459 3.84 -31.83 43.80
C GLN A 459 3.74 -30.81 42.68
#